data_AF-A0A819Y930-F1
#
_entry.id   AF-A0A819Y930-F1
#
_cell.length_a   1.000
_cell.length_b   1.000
_cell.length_c   1.000
_cell.angle_alpha   90.00
_cell.angle_beta   90.00
_cell.angle_gamma   90.00
#
_symmetry.space_group_name_H-M   'P 1'
#
loop_
_entity.id
_entity.type
_entity.pdbx_description
1 polymer ?
#
loop_
_entity_poly.entity_id
_entity_poly.type
_entity_poly.pdbx_seq_one_letter_code
_entity_poly.pdbx_strand_id
1 'polypeptide(L)'
;MKQAKRRANTNPLYGLTIDESAAIYLYTMQLNDRSFSRMLNEALRYKDQTEVKNYWFNYLRLIWSALKKLPSIKDNVYQGTIRRIKEKYLKKQVFTWWGITSCTQIQDNIVSAIRDKNSTLLKIKILNGKDISAYSCKSNENEIVLLPGTRLRVNNVSYNANFCIDEISLEEINDETLESITTLNQTKKCTVKDGPLDKIWLDCRFKDQEGTTIIKPNEYEAYLTEPPETIDESILNRIKGSIFGLILGDALGAHVEFRPHSYLVANPVTDLQGGGTWGLEKGQFTDDGSMILCLANSLVARHGFEPYDQLVRYKCAHGAAGNGVLMRLAPVPLFFYKNPEIAVTLSGISGQITHGDKKAVDACRYYGALIVAAMYGVDKNRLLSEDFYLSKIKNWLKHDPLVPEIEKIVEGSFMKDKGYDAGIRGKGYVVNSLEAALWAFWSTHSFKEGALAAVNLGDDTDTTAAIYGELAGAYYG
;
A
#
# COMPACT_ATOMS: atom_id res chain seq x y z
N MET A 1 3.19 4.33 -34.69
CA MET A 1 4.66 4.20 -34.93
C MET A 1 5.07 4.28 -36.40
N LYS A 2 4.58 3.42 -37.33
CA LYS A 2 4.96 3.49 -38.76
C LYS A 2 4.79 4.87 -39.40
N GLN A 3 3.67 5.56 -39.11
CA GLN A 3 3.42 6.92 -39.59
C GLN A 3 4.35 7.96 -38.96
N ALA A 4 4.66 7.81 -37.67
CA ALA A 4 5.58 8.69 -36.95
C ALA A 4 7.00 8.58 -37.53
N LYS A 5 7.50 7.37 -37.82
CA LYS A 5 8.82 7.17 -38.46
C LYS A 5 8.97 7.86 -39.82
N ARG A 6 7.88 7.98 -40.60
CA ARG A 6 7.89 8.68 -41.90
C ARG A 6 7.94 10.21 -41.76
N ARG A 7 7.51 10.74 -40.61
CA ARG A 7 7.40 12.18 -40.33
C ARG A 7 8.45 12.69 -39.35
N ALA A 8 9.04 11.79 -38.58
CA ALA A 8 10.15 12.06 -37.69
C ALA A 8 11.41 12.39 -38.49
N ASN A 9 12.30 13.17 -37.88
CA ASN A 9 13.55 13.59 -38.51
C ASN A 9 14.36 12.35 -38.95
N THR A 10 14.63 12.25 -40.26
CA THR A 10 15.35 11.12 -40.88
C THR A 10 16.84 11.09 -40.53
N ASN A 11 17.37 12.20 -39.99
CA ASN A 11 18.72 12.27 -39.44
C ASN A 11 18.68 12.88 -38.02
N PRO A 12 18.33 12.09 -36.99
CA PRO A 12 18.15 12.61 -35.64
C PRO A 12 19.45 13.14 -35.03
N LEU A 13 19.39 14.32 -34.40
CA LEU A 13 20.49 14.88 -33.61
C LEU A 13 20.67 14.13 -32.28
N TYR A 14 21.72 14.50 -31.51
CA TYR A 14 22.01 13.99 -30.15
C TYR A 14 22.14 12.46 -30.02
N GLY A 15 22.46 11.76 -31.12
CA GLY A 15 22.61 10.30 -31.13
C GLY A 15 21.30 9.53 -30.95
N LEU A 16 20.16 10.15 -31.25
CA LEU A 16 18.88 9.46 -31.28
C LEU A 16 18.81 8.51 -32.49
N THR A 17 18.20 7.37 -32.29
CA THR A 17 17.75 6.51 -33.39
C THR A 17 16.49 7.09 -34.03
N ILE A 18 16.17 6.67 -35.26
CA ILE A 18 14.90 7.03 -35.93
C ILE A 18 13.69 6.61 -35.06
N ASP A 19 13.79 5.49 -34.35
CA ASP A 19 12.73 4.96 -33.49
C ASP A 19 12.51 5.81 -32.25
N GLU A 20 13.59 6.29 -31.62
CA GLU A 20 13.54 7.21 -30.50
C GLU A 20 12.97 8.58 -30.90
N SER A 21 13.42 9.12 -32.03
CA SER A 21 12.88 10.34 -32.65
C SER A 21 11.38 10.20 -32.95
N ALA A 22 10.98 9.07 -33.54
CA ALA A 22 9.58 8.77 -33.84
C ALA A 22 8.72 8.56 -32.58
N ALA A 23 9.30 8.07 -31.48
CA ALA A 23 8.59 7.92 -30.22
C ALA A 23 8.20 9.28 -29.63
N ILE A 24 9.11 10.26 -29.66
CA ILE A 24 8.86 11.64 -29.23
C ILE A 24 7.80 12.28 -30.13
N TYR A 25 7.96 12.17 -31.45
CA TYR A 25 6.98 12.70 -32.40
C TYR A 25 5.59 12.11 -32.13
N LEU A 26 5.48 10.78 -31.97
CA LEU A 26 4.22 10.09 -31.67
C LEU A 26 3.57 10.59 -30.37
N TYR A 27 4.35 10.91 -29.34
CA TYR A 27 3.84 11.45 -28.09
C TYR A 27 3.15 12.80 -28.29
N THR A 28 3.77 13.67 -29.09
CA THR A 28 3.28 15.04 -29.33
C THR A 28 2.07 15.09 -30.27
N MET A 29 1.81 14.03 -31.05
CA MET A 29 0.69 13.97 -31.99
C MET A 29 -0.67 14.12 -31.29
N GLN A 30 -1.44 15.12 -31.70
CA GLN A 30 -2.87 15.21 -31.36
C GLN A 30 -3.69 14.37 -32.34
N LEU A 31 -4.36 13.35 -31.82
CA LEU A 31 -5.27 12.48 -32.58
C LEU A 31 -6.65 12.54 -31.92
N ASN A 32 -7.45 13.56 -32.23
CA ASN A 32 -8.83 13.76 -31.75
C ASN A 32 -9.03 13.33 -30.27
N ASP A 33 -10.17 12.74 -29.91
CA ASP A 33 -10.53 12.42 -28.52
C ASP A 33 -9.70 11.28 -27.86
N ARG A 34 -8.76 10.66 -28.59
CA ARG A 34 -7.88 9.57 -28.10
C ARG A 34 -6.42 9.80 -28.47
N SER A 35 -5.88 10.97 -28.14
CA SER A 35 -4.45 11.23 -28.37
C SER A 35 -3.56 10.24 -27.61
N PHE A 36 -2.47 9.83 -28.23
CA PHE A 36 -1.55 8.82 -27.68
C PHE A 36 -0.98 9.26 -26.33
N SER A 37 -0.62 10.54 -26.19
CA SER A 37 -0.17 11.12 -24.92
C SER A 37 -1.24 11.13 -23.84
N ARG A 38 -2.52 11.27 -24.19
CA ARG A 38 -3.61 11.20 -23.23
C ARG A 38 -3.77 9.77 -22.70
N MET A 39 -3.85 8.77 -23.57
CA MET A 39 -3.95 7.37 -23.18
C MET A 39 -2.77 6.93 -22.32
N LEU A 40 -1.55 7.28 -22.74
CA LEU A 40 -0.34 6.96 -21.99
C LEU A 40 -0.34 7.63 -20.60
N ASN A 41 -0.69 8.91 -20.53
CA ASN A 41 -0.72 9.60 -19.24
C ASN A 41 -1.89 9.21 -18.36
N GLU A 42 -3.01 8.77 -18.92
CA GLU A 42 -4.09 8.14 -18.16
C GLU A 42 -3.58 6.84 -17.52
N ALA A 43 -2.92 5.97 -18.29
CA ALA A 43 -2.31 4.74 -17.78
C ALA A 43 -1.21 5.01 -16.72
N LEU A 44 -0.34 6.00 -16.94
CA LEU A 44 0.71 6.38 -15.99
C LEU A 44 0.17 7.03 -14.69
N ARG A 45 -1.02 7.65 -14.76
CA ARG A 45 -1.71 8.23 -13.58
C ARG A 45 -2.63 7.22 -12.89
N TYR A 46 -2.93 6.09 -13.54
CA TYR A 46 -3.76 5.03 -13.00
C TYR A 46 -3.01 4.25 -11.91
N LYS A 47 -3.75 3.77 -10.90
CA LYS A 47 -3.15 3.04 -9.77
C LYS A 47 -2.86 1.57 -10.10
N ASP A 48 -3.61 0.99 -11.04
CA ASP A 48 -3.31 -0.32 -11.62
C ASP A 48 -2.31 -0.16 -12.77
N GLN A 49 -1.06 -0.56 -12.52
CA GLN A 49 0.01 -0.50 -13.51
C GLN A 49 0.04 -1.73 -14.44
N THR A 50 -0.97 -2.61 -14.40
CA THR A 50 -1.06 -3.78 -15.28
C THR A 50 -1.10 -3.35 -16.74
N GLU A 51 -1.84 -2.30 -17.09
CA GLU A 51 -1.81 -1.75 -18.45
C GLU A 51 -0.44 -1.16 -18.81
N VAL A 52 0.23 -0.52 -17.86
CA VAL A 52 1.57 0.02 -18.06
C VAL A 52 2.54 -1.12 -18.37
N LYS A 53 2.49 -2.22 -17.61
CA LYS A 53 3.33 -3.41 -17.81
C LYS A 53 3.02 -4.13 -19.11
N ASN A 54 1.74 -4.29 -19.44
CA ASN A 54 1.30 -5.12 -20.58
C ASN A 54 1.36 -4.39 -21.92
N TYR A 55 1.08 -3.08 -21.95
CA TYR A 55 0.91 -2.33 -23.20
C TYR A 55 1.92 -1.20 -23.38
N TRP A 56 2.31 -0.52 -22.30
CA TRP A 56 3.12 0.71 -22.41
C TRP A 56 4.61 0.50 -22.15
N PHE A 57 5.02 -0.58 -21.49
CA PHE A 57 6.38 -0.80 -21.01
C PHE A 57 7.45 -0.65 -22.12
N ASN A 58 7.21 -1.26 -23.28
CA ASN A 58 8.12 -1.17 -24.42
C ASN A 58 8.22 0.25 -24.99
N TYR A 59 7.09 0.98 -25.04
CA TYR A 59 7.10 2.37 -25.46
C TYR A 59 7.80 3.26 -24.43
N LEU A 60 7.55 3.04 -23.14
CA LEU A 60 8.18 3.78 -22.05
C LEU A 60 9.69 3.59 -22.07
N ARG A 61 10.18 2.36 -22.23
CA ARG A 61 11.61 2.09 -22.39
C ARG A 61 12.23 2.85 -23.56
N LEU A 62 11.52 2.91 -24.70
CA LEU A 62 11.96 3.61 -25.89
C LEU A 62 12.00 5.13 -25.70
N ILE A 63 10.92 5.74 -25.20
CA ILE A 63 10.86 7.19 -24.99
C ILE A 63 11.81 7.64 -23.86
N TRP A 64 12.01 6.85 -22.81
CA TRP A 64 13.02 7.16 -21.79
C TRP A 64 14.43 7.15 -22.35
N SER A 65 14.76 6.17 -23.19
CA SER A 65 16.05 6.11 -23.88
C SER A 65 16.28 7.38 -24.71
N ALA A 66 15.24 7.82 -25.44
CA ALA A 66 15.28 9.06 -26.22
C ALA A 66 15.49 10.30 -25.34
N LEU A 67 14.66 10.46 -24.31
CA LEU A 67 14.67 11.64 -23.42
C LEU A 67 15.98 11.79 -22.64
N LYS A 68 16.66 10.68 -22.31
CA LYS A 68 17.99 10.71 -21.65
C LYS A 68 19.07 11.35 -22.52
N LYS A 69 18.97 11.22 -23.85
CA LYS A 69 19.96 11.76 -24.81
C LYS A 69 19.77 13.24 -25.10
N LEU A 70 18.60 13.78 -24.77
CA LEU A 70 18.25 15.18 -25.03
C LEU A 70 18.78 16.10 -23.92
N PRO A 71 19.11 17.36 -24.27
CA PRO A 71 19.59 18.35 -23.31
C PRO A 71 18.51 18.61 -22.25
N SER A 72 18.98 18.76 -21.00
CA SER A 72 18.13 19.23 -19.90
C SER A 72 18.05 20.75 -19.91
N ILE A 73 16.86 21.30 -19.66
CA ILE A 73 16.59 22.72 -19.53
C ILE A 73 16.10 23.02 -18.12
N LYS A 74 16.64 24.09 -17.56
CA LYS A 74 16.23 24.69 -16.29
C LYS A 74 15.62 26.06 -16.57
N ASP A 75 14.30 26.11 -16.61
CA ASP A 75 13.56 27.33 -16.93
C ASP A 75 12.11 27.27 -16.40
N ASN A 76 11.31 28.30 -16.66
CA ASN A 76 9.86 28.27 -16.48
C ASN A 76 9.18 27.65 -17.70
N VAL A 77 8.30 26.70 -17.44
CA VAL A 77 7.43 26.10 -18.45
C VAL A 77 5.97 26.22 -18.02
N TYR A 78 5.09 26.21 -19.01
CA TYR A 78 3.67 26.46 -18.85
C TYR A 78 2.86 25.29 -19.41
N GLN A 79 1.78 24.96 -18.69
CA GLN A 79 0.78 23.98 -19.12
C GLN A 79 -0.61 24.42 -18.66
N GLY A 80 -1.66 24.06 -19.40
CA GLY A 80 -3.03 24.45 -19.12
C GLY A 80 -4.02 23.29 -19.11
N THR A 81 -5.12 23.47 -18.40
CA THR A 81 -6.27 22.58 -18.47
C THR A 81 -7.57 23.36 -18.45
N ILE A 82 -8.58 22.90 -19.18
CA ILE A 82 -9.94 23.49 -19.23
C ILE A 82 -10.81 23.06 -18.03
N ARG A 83 -10.19 22.81 -16.88
CA ARG A 83 -10.86 22.46 -15.62
C ARG A 83 -10.25 23.29 -14.49
N ARG A 84 -11.09 23.77 -13.56
CA ARG A 84 -10.60 24.36 -12.31
C ARG A 84 -10.10 23.26 -11.40
N ILE A 85 -8.79 23.26 -11.15
CA ILE A 85 -8.14 22.25 -10.30
C ILE A 85 -7.40 22.88 -9.12
N LYS A 86 -7.49 24.20 -8.90
CA LYS A 86 -6.77 24.90 -7.83
C LYS A 86 -6.99 24.30 -6.44
N GLU A 87 -8.20 23.81 -6.17
CA GLU A 87 -8.57 23.23 -4.87
C GLU A 87 -7.81 21.93 -4.56
N LYS A 88 -7.25 21.29 -5.59
CA LYS A 88 -6.40 20.09 -5.43
C LYS A 88 -4.97 20.40 -4.97
N TYR A 89 -4.59 21.68 -4.96
CA TYR A 89 -3.24 22.12 -4.67
C TYR A 89 -3.24 23.07 -3.46
N LEU A 90 -2.42 22.75 -2.47
CA LEU A 90 -2.22 23.56 -1.28
C LEU A 90 -0.82 24.16 -1.30
N LYS A 91 -0.69 25.43 -0.90
CA LYS A 91 0.63 26.08 -0.80
C LYS A 91 1.57 25.25 0.08
N LYS A 92 2.83 25.10 -0.33
CA LYS A 92 3.88 24.23 0.23
C LYS A 92 3.65 22.71 0.08
N GLN A 93 2.54 22.26 -0.52
CA GLN A 93 2.34 20.84 -0.82
C GLN A 93 3.45 20.33 -1.74
N VAL A 94 3.98 19.15 -1.41
CA VAL A 94 4.93 18.43 -2.25
C VAL A 94 4.26 17.17 -2.77
N PHE A 95 4.42 16.87 -4.07
CA PHE A 95 3.84 15.69 -4.69
C PHE A 95 4.68 15.23 -5.88
N THR A 96 4.47 13.98 -6.30
CA THR A 96 5.15 13.40 -7.47
C THR A 96 4.28 13.49 -8.71
N TRP A 97 4.82 14.07 -9.78
CA TRP A 97 4.21 14.17 -11.09
C TRP A 97 4.49 12.91 -11.91
N TRP A 98 3.53 11.99 -11.99
CA TRP A 98 3.73 10.68 -12.63
C TRP A 98 3.53 10.65 -14.15
N GLY A 99 3.01 11.71 -14.74
CA GLY A 99 2.81 11.78 -16.19
C GLY A 99 4.08 12.23 -16.92
N ILE A 100 4.27 11.75 -18.14
CA ILE A 100 5.07 12.49 -19.12
C ILE A 100 4.21 13.72 -19.45
N THR A 101 4.73 14.94 -19.48
CA THR A 101 3.88 16.10 -19.80
C THR A 101 4.62 17.06 -20.69
N SER A 102 4.10 17.24 -21.91
CA SER A 102 4.61 18.29 -22.78
C SER A 102 4.19 19.64 -22.21
N CYS A 103 5.11 20.58 -22.15
CA CYS A 103 4.91 21.94 -21.70
C CYS A 103 5.51 22.88 -22.74
N THR A 104 5.20 24.17 -22.68
CA THR A 104 5.80 25.20 -23.55
C THR A 104 6.52 26.23 -22.70
N GLN A 105 7.58 26.84 -23.22
CA GLN A 105 8.19 28.03 -22.60
C GLN A 105 7.41 29.33 -22.87
N ILE A 106 6.37 29.28 -23.73
CA ILE A 106 5.61 30.46 -24.17
C ILE A 106 4.25 30.48 -23.46
N GLN A 107 4.12 31.28 -22.41
CA GLN A 107 2.88 31.37 -21.61
C GLN A 107 1.64 31.71 -22.47
N ASP A 108 1.79 32.65 -23.41
CA ASP A 108 0.67 33.15 -24.22
C ASP A 108 0.03 32.06 -25.10
N ASN A 109 0.80 31.05 -25.52
CA ASN A 109 0.27 29.90 -26.25
C ASN A 109 -0.74 29.12 -25.41
N ILE A 110 -0.51 28.99 -24.11
CA ILE A 110 -1.44 28.32 -23.19
C ILE A 110 -2.59 29.25 -22.82
N VAL A 111 -2.28 30.49 -22.41
CA VAL A 111 -3.29 31.44 -21.96
C VAL A 111 -4.32 31.72 -23.05
N SER A 112 -3.90 31.93 -24.30
CA SER A 112 -4.81 32.13 -25.43
C SER A 112 -5.77 30.94 -25.65
N ALA A 113 -5.30 29.71 -25.38
CA ALA A 113 -6.11 28.50 -25.52
C ALA A 113 -7.12 28.28 -24.37
N ILE A 114 -6.83 28.78 -23.17
CA ILE A 114 -7.61 28.47 -21.95
C ILE A 114 -8.29 29.67 -21.28
N ARG A 115 -7.97 30.91 -21.67
CA ARG A 115 -8.59 32.14 -21.14
C ARG A 115 -10.11 32.09 -21.23
N ASP A 116 -10.77 32.78 -20.30
CA ASP A 116 -12.23 32.92 -20.24
C ASP A 116 -13.00 31.58 -20.14
N LYS A 117 -12.32 30.50 -19.76
CA LYS A 117 -12.91 29.17 -19.48
C LYS A 117 -12.79 28.85 -18.00
N ASN A 118 -13.50 27.83 -17.53
CA ASN A 118 -13.31 27.25 -16.20
C ASN A 118 -11.98 26.48 -16.14
N SER A 119 -10.86 27.17 -16.23
CA SER A 119 -9.53 26.62 -16.52
C SER A 119 -8.50 26.92 -15.44
N THR A 120 -7.36 26.24 -15.53
CA THR A 120 -6.20 26.43 -14.65
C THR A 120 -4.92 26.45 -15.48
N LEU A 121 -4.07 27.45 -15.21
CA LEU A 121 -2.69 27.56 -15.69
C LEU A 121 -1.74 26.99 -14.65
N LEU A 122 -0.83 26.12 -15.08
CA LEU A 122 0.30 25.63 -14.31
C LEU A 122 1.55 26.36 -14.79
N LYS A 123 2.21 27.09 -13.89
CA LYS A 123 3.52 27.71 -14.11
C LYS A 123 4.55 26.90 -13.33
N ILE A 124 5.45 26.22 -14.02
CA ILE A 124 6.35 25.23 -13.42
C ILE A 124 7.78 25.67 -13.64
N LYS A 125 8.50 25.96 -12.55
CA LYS A 125 9.95 26.16 -12.59
C LYS A 125 10.64 24.80 -12.51
N ILE A 126 11.17 24.35 -13.64
CA ILE A 126 11.78 23.01 -13.79
C ILE A 126 13.29 23.08 -13.64
N LEU A 127 13.89 21.97 -13.21
CA LEU A 127 15.34 21.76 -13.13
C LEU A 127 15.83 20.82 -14.24
N ASN A 128 15.02 19.84 -14.63
CA ASN A 128 15.43 18.75 -15.53
C ASN A 128 14.45 18.48 -16.69
N GLY A 129 13.78 19.49 -17.21
CA GLY A 129 12.91 19.30 -18.39
C GLY A 129 13.71 18.97 -19.64
N LYS A 130 13.14 18.21 -20.57
CA LYS A 130 13.81 17.78 -21.79
C LYS A 130 13.33 18.56 -23.00
N ASP A 131 14.25 19.21 -23.72
CA ASP A 131 13.92 19.91 -24.95
C ASP A 131 13.60 18.92 -26.07
N ILE A 132 12.35 18.92 -26.52
CA ILE A 132 11.89 18.06 -27.61
C ILE A 132 11.50 18.86 -28.86
N SER A 133 11.76 20.16 -28.89
CA SER A 133 11.32 21.07 -29.96
C SER A 133 11.67 20.55 -31.36
N ALA A 134 12.89 20.05 -31.56
CA ALA A 134 13.37 19.50 -32.83
C ALA A 134 12.70 18.18 -33.28
N TYR A 135 11.94 17.52 -32.40
CA TYR A 135 11.33 16.21 -32.62
C TYR A 135 9.82 16.19 -32.41
N SER A 136 9.25 17.32 -32.00
CA SER A 136 7.82 17.49 -31.78
C SER A 136 7.07 17.63 -33.11
N CYS A 137 5.81 17.18 -33.14
CA CYS A 137 4.88 17.51 -34.22
C CYS A 137 4.34 18.94 -34.17
N LYS A 138 4.70 19.70 -33.12
CA LYS A 138 4.34 21.09 -32.87
C LYS A 138 5.59 21.98 -32.88
N SER A 139 6.16 22.17 -34.05
CA SER A 139 7.46 22.85 -34.25
C SER A 139 7.55 24.29 -33.70
N ASN A 140 6.42 24.92 -33.36
CA ASN A 140 6.36 26.35 -33.01
C ASN A 140 6.11 26.62 -31.50
N GLU A 141 6.06 25.58 -30.66
CA GLU A 141 5.70 25.71 -29.24
C GLU A 141 6.90 25.65 -28.28
N ASN A 142 8.15 25.52 -28.75
CA ASN A 142 9.34 25.29 -27.91
C ASN A 142 9.05 24.24 -26.82
N GLU A 143 8.65 23.04 -27.26
CA GLU A 143 8.11 22.04 -26.35
C GLU A 143 9.20 21.44 -25.45
N ILE A 144 8.91 21.48 -24.16
CA ILE A 144 9.72 20.88 -23.10
C ILE A 144 8.91 19.77 -22.43
N VAL A 145 9.50 18.60 -22.28
CA VAL A 145 8.87 17.49 -21.57
C VAL A 145 9.27 17.50 -20.10
N LEU A 146 8.26 17.58 -19.23
CA LEU A 146 8.37 17.24 -17.82
C LEU A 146 8.36 15.72 -17.67
N LEU A 147 9.36 15.18 -16.96
CA LEU A 147 9.52 13.75 -16.79
C LEU A 147 8.54 13.19 -15.74
N PRO A 148 8.09 11.95 -15.91
CA PRO A 148 7.33 11.26 -14.88
C PRO A 148 8.24 10.94 -13.68
N GLY A 149 7.69 11.01 -12.48
CA GLY A 149 8.45 10.94 -11.23
C GLY A 149 8.99 12.29 -10.74
N THR A 150 8.78 13.38 -11.49
CA THR A 150 9.27 14.71 -11.07
C THR A 150 8.58 15.15 -9.79
N ARG A 151 9.34 15.51 -8.75
CA ARG A 151 8.80 16.03 -7.50
C ARG A 151 8.59 17.53 -7.60
N LEU A 152 7.36 17.98 -7.35
CA LEU A 152 6.96 19.38 -7.45
C LEU A 152 6.48 19.89 -6.09
N ARG A 153 6.89 21.10 -5.73
CA ARG A 153 6.37 21.87 -4.61
C ARG A 153 5.44 22.96 -5.14
N VAL A 154 4.29 23.15 -4.47
CA VAL A 154 3.37 24.24 -4.75
C VAL A 154 3.88 25.52 -4.08
N ASN A 155 4.33 26.48 -4.89
CA ASN A 155 4.81 27.77 -4.40
C ASN A 155 3.66 28.76 -4.16
N ASN A 156 2.67 28.78 -5.05
CA ASN A 156 1.50 29.65 -4.92
C ASN A 156 0.28 29.09 -5.62
N VAL A 157 -0.90 29.43 -5.12
CA VAL A 157 -2.20 29.17 -5.75
C VAL A 157 -2.97 30.48 -5.72
N SER A 158 -3.33 31.00 -6.90
CA SER A 158 -3.96 32.32 -7.04
C SER A 158 -5.00 32.32 -8.16
N TYR A 159 -5.74 33.42 -8.27
CA TYR A 159 -6.63 33.69 -9.39
C TYR A 159 -6.09 34.90 -10.16
N ASN A 160 -5.93 34.75 -11.48
CA ASN A 160 -5.49 35.82 -12.35
C ASN A 160 -6.71 36.47 -13.01
N ALA A 161 -7.10 37.64 -12.49
CA ALA A 161 -8.29 38.37 -12.93
C ALA A 161 -8.19 38.86 -14.39
N ASN A 162 -6.99 39.12 -14.91
CA ASN A 162 -6.80 39.63 -16.28
C ASN A 162 -7.14 38.58 -17.34
N PHE A 163 -6.95 37.30 -17.02
CA PHE A 163 -7.23 36.18 -17.94
C PHE A 163 -8.44 35.34 -17.51
N CYS A 164 -9.04 35.68 -16.37
CA CYS A 164 -10.11 34.92 -15.72
C CYS A 164 -9.77 33.45 -15.39
N ILE A 165 -8.48 33.14 -15.14
CA ILE A 165 -7.99 31.76 -14.93
C ILE A 165 -7.45 31.56 -13.50
N ASP A 166 -7.57 30.34 -12.98
CA ASP A 166 -6.80 29.95 -11.79
C ASP A 166 -5.33 29.73 -12.18
N GLU A 167 -4.40 30.14 -11.33
CA GLU A 167 -2.95 29.99 -11.57
C GLU A 167 -2.30 29.23 -10.41
N ILE A 168 -1.49 28.23 -10.76
CA ILE A 168 -0.73 27.42 -9.80
C ILE A 168 0.74 27.52 -10.16
N SER A 169 1.53 28.11 -9.25
CA SER A 169 2.99 28.17 -9.37
C SER A 169 3.62 26.97 -8.68
N LEU A 170 4.41 26.20 -9.42
CA LEU A 170 5.10 24.99 -9.01
C LEU A 170 6.61 25.15 -9.19
N GLU A 171 7.38 24.44 -8.37
CA GLU A 171 8.84 24.35 -8.51
C GLU A 171 9.28 22.89 -8.35
N GLU A 172 10.12 22.42 -9.27
CA GLU A 172 10.79 21.12 -9.16
C GLU A 172 11.82 21.16 -8.04
N ILE A 173 11.79 20.12 -7.20
CA ILE A 173 12.67 19.99 -6.02
C ILE A 173 13.52 18.72 -6.12
N ASN A 174 14.75 18.79 -5.61
CA ASN A 174 15.65 17.64 -5.45
C ASN A 174 15.62 17.13 -4.00
N ASP A 175 16.10 15.90 -3.78
CA ASP A 175 16.05 15.23 -2.48
C ASP A 175 16.82 15.97 -1.35
N GLU A 176 17.85 16.77 -1.70
CA GLU A 176 18.60 17.62 -0.76
C GLU A 176 17.73 18.69 -0.06
N THR A 177 16.63 19.15 -0.67
CA THR A 177 15.76 20.16 -0.05
C THR A 177 14.74 19.60 0.95
N LEU A 178 14.62 18.26 1.06
CA LEU A 178 13.63 17.61 1.91
C LEU A 178 14.00 17.65 3.41
N GLU A 179 15.30 17.57 3.74
CA GLU A 179 15.82 17.58 5.12
C GLU A 179 15.49 18.87 5.89
N SER A 180 15.31 19.98 5.18
CA SER A 180 14.96 21.28 5.77
C SER A 180 13.47 21.45 6.09
N ILE A 181 12.59 20.60 5.54
CA ILE A 181 11.13 20.74 5.63
C ILE A 181 10.52 19.82 6.69
N THR A 182 11.15 18.68 6.96
CA THR A 182 10.71 17.70 7.97
C THR A 182 10.67 18.27 9.39
N THR A 183 11.44 19.32 9.69
CA THR A 183 11.51 19.95 11.01
C THR A 183 10.31 20.83 11.39
N LEU A 184 9.40 21.16 10.46
CA LEU A 184 8.35 22.18 10.68
C LEU A 184 6.90 21.68 10.74
N ASN A 185 6.61 20.40 10.41
CA ASN A 185 5.23 19.93 10.20
C ASN A 185 4.71 18.92 11.23
N GLN A 186 5.24 18.90 12.45
CA GLN A 186 4.76 18.01 13.53
C GLN A 186 3.35 18.33 14.08
N THR A 187 2.60 19.30 13.56
CA THR A 187 1.26 19.59 14.06
C THR A 187 0.30 20.03 12.94
N LYS A 188 -0.54 19.10 12.44
CA LYS A 188 -1.97 19.33 12.15
C LYS A 188 -2.67 18.06 11.67
N LYS A 189 -3.73 17.66 12.39
CA LYS A 189 -4.70 16.62 12.03
C LYS A 189 -5.31 16.91 10.66
N CYS A 190 -5.32 15.92 9.76
CA CYS A 190 -6.08 15.96 8.51
C CYS A 190 -7.51 15.46 8.75
N THR A 191 -8.49 16.34 8.56
CA THR A 191 -9.90 15.95 8.37
C THR A 191 -10.17 15.85 6.88
N VAL A 192 -10.54 14.66 6.39
CA VAL A 192 -10.95 14.43 5.00
C VAL A 192 -12.43 14.79 4.88
N LYS A 193 -12.77 15.73 3.99
CA LYS A 193 -14.14 15.98 3.54
C LYS A 193 -14.36 15.40 2.14
N ASP A 194 -15.47 14.69 2.03
CA ASP A 194 -16.24 14.19 0.89
C ASP A 194 -15.74 14.61 -0.50
N GLY A 195 -15.23 13.62 -1.25
CA GLY A 195 -14.78 13.76 -2.63
C GLY A 195 -15.40 12.70 -3.55
N PRO A 196 -15.29 12.85 -4.89
CA PRO A 196 -16.01 12.02 -5.87
C PRO A 196 -15.61 10.53 -5.91
N LEU A 197 -14.77 10.08 -4.98
CA LEU A 197 -14.34 8.69 -4.79
C LEU A 197 -15.46 7.80 -4.21
N ASP A 198 -16.44 8.38 -3.51
CA ASP A 198 -17.57 7.63 -2.93
C ASP A 198 -18.50 7.05 -4.02
N LYS A 199 -18.45 7.58 -5.25
CA LYS A 199 -19.30 7.12 -6.36
C LYS A 199 -18.72 5.96 -7.17
N ILE A 200 -17.40 5.72 -7.14
CA ILE A 200 -16.78 4.63 -7.92
C ILE A 200 -16.77 3.30 -7.13
N TRP A 201 -16.86 3.36 -5.79
CA TRP A 201 -16.91 2.18 -4.93
C TRP A 201 -18.31 1.56 -4.77
N LEU A 202 -19.37 2.29 -5.13
CA LEU A 202 -20.72 1.72 -5.22
C LEU A 202 -20.84 0.59 -6.28
N ASP A 203 -19.89 0.51 -7.22
CA ASP A 203 -19.82 -0.56 -8.23
C ASP A 203 -18.79 -1.67 -7.93
N CYS A 204 -17.76 -1.40 -7.11
CA CYS A 204 -16.87 -2.43 -6.56
C CYS A 204 -17.49 -3.05 -5.29
N ARG A 205 -18.69 -3.58 -5.46
CA ARG A 205 -19.30 -4.48 -4.48
C ARG A 205 -18.40 -5.72 -4.42
N PHE A 206 -17.70 -5.96 -3.30
CA PHE A 206 -17.01 -7.25 -3.07
C PHE A 206 -18.05 -8.31 -3.30
N LYS A 207 -17.90 -9.13 -4.34
CA LYS A 207 -18.86 -10.17 -4.65
C LYS A 207 -18.26 -11.50 -4.26
N ASP A 208 -19.06 -12.37 -3.65
CA ASP A 208 -18.64 -13.76 -3.46
C ASP A 208 -18.47 -14.46 -4.81
N GLN A 209 -18.06 -15.72 -4.78
CA GLN A 209 -17.88 -16.51 -6.00
C GLN A 209 -19.18 -16.67 -6.82
N GLU A 210 -20.34 -16.37 -6.22
CA GLU A 210 -21.67 -16.44 -6.83
C GLU A 210 -22.16 -15.06 -7.34
N GLY A 211 -21.37 -14.00 -7.15
CA GLY A 211 -21.72 -12.66 -7.63
C GLY A 211 -22.56 -11.84 -6.65
N THR A 212 -22.74 -12.30 -5.41
CA THR A 212 -23.49 -11.60 -4.35
C THR A 212 -22.62 -10.58 -3.66
N THR A 213 -23.11 -9.35 -3.54
CA THR A 213 -22.41 -8.28 -2.81
C THR A 213 -22.24 -8.65 -1.34
N ILE A 214 -21.01 -8.94 -0.93
CA ILE A 214 -20.58 -9.35 0.41
C ILE A 214 -20.80 -8.21 1.41
N ILE A 215 -20.47 -6.96 1.06
CA ILE A 215 -20.71 -5.80 1.93
C ILE A 215 -20.95 -4.51 1.13
N LYS A 216 -21.92 -3.69 1.53
CA LYS A 216 -22.16 -2.35 0.95
C LYS A 216 -21.38 -1.27 1.71
N PRO A 217 -20.83 -0.24 1.03
CA PRO A 217 -20.12 0.87 1.67
C PRO A 217 -20.86 1.56 2.83
N ASN A 218 -22.19 1.51 2.83
CA ASN A 218 -23.04 2.19 3.80
C ASN A 218 -23.44 1.29 4.99
N GLU A 219 -23.06 0.00 4.98
CA GLU A 219 -23.43 -0.92 6.06
C GLU A 219 -22.50 -0.79 7.27
N TYR A 220 -21.29 -0.21 7.13
CA TYR A 220 -20.37 0.00 8.27
C TYR A 220 -20.77 1.17 9.17
N GLU A 221 -21.43 2.19 8.63
CA GLU A 221 -21.86 3.39 9.37
C GLU A 221 -22.79 3.04 10.54
N ALA A 222 -23.61 1.99 10.38
CA ALA A 222 -24.49 1.48 11.44
C ALA A 222 -23.75 0.77 12.58
N TYR A 223 -22.49 0.36 12.38
CA TYR A 223 -21.65 -0.30 13.38
C TYR A 223 -20.63 0.65 14.02
N LEU A 224 -20.64 1.93 13.64
CA LEU A 224 -19.87 2.99 14.27
C LEU A 224 -20.53 3.34 15.60
N THR A 225 -20.15 2.63 16.64
CA THR A 225 -20.52 3.01 18.00
C THR A 225 -19.67 4.20 18.43
N GLU A 226 -20.29 5.19 19.08
CA GLU A 226 -19.53 6.23 19.77
C GLU A 226 -18.52 5.58 20.74
N PRO A 227 -17.30 6.14 20.87
CA PRO A 227 -16.31 5.60 21.79
C PRO A 227 -16.91 5.56 23.21
N PRO A 228 -16.77 4.44 23.93
CA PRO A 228 -17.37 4.31 25.26
C PRO A 228 -16.79 5.37 26.21
N GLU A 229 -17.64 5.92 27.10
CA GLU A 229 -17.23 6.92 28.10
C GLU A 229 -16.11 6.41 29.03
N THR A 230 -16.03 5.09 29.22
CA THR A 230 -15.00 4.41 30.00
C THR A 230 -14.39 3.25 29.23
N ILE A 231 -13.06 3.16 29.20
CA ILE A 231 -12.33 2.05 28.57
C ILE A 231 -12.14 0.94 29.61
N ASP A 232 -12.61 -0.28 29.30
CA ASP A 232 -12.31 -1.47 30.08
C ASP A 232 -10.80 -1.77 30.00
N GLU A 233 -10.09 -1.68 31.13
CA GLU A 233 -8.64 -1.87 31.19
C GLU A 233 -8.20 -3.28 30.74
N SER A 234 -9.02 -4.30 30.97
CA SER A 234 -8.74 -5.67 30.51
C SER A 234 -8.73 -5.73 28.98
N ILE A 235 -9.74 -5.13 28.34
CA ILE A 235 -9.84 -5.03 26.88
C ILE A 235 -8.69 -4.19 26.32
N LEU A 236 -8.35 -3.08 26.95
CA LEU A 236 -7.24 -2.23 26.53
C LEU A 236 -5.90 -2.97 26.59
N ASN A 237 -5.67 -3.76 27.65
CA ASN A 237 -4.47 -4.58 27.77
C ASN A 237 -4.39 -5.59 26.62
N ARG A 238 -5.47 -6.33 26.34
CA ARG A 238 -5.50 -7.28 25.20
C ARG A 238 -5.22 -6.62 23.85
N ILE A 239 -5.79 -5.43 23.60
CA ILE A 239 -5.52 -4.65 22.37
C ILE A 239 -4.03 -4.27 22.29
N LYS A 240 -3.47 -3.72 23.38
CA LYS A 240 -2.05 -3.34 23.44
C LYS A 240 -1.15 -4.56 23.28
N GLY A 241 -1.43 -5.63 24.02
CA GLY A 241 -0.73 -6.90 23.96
C GLY A 241 -0.68 -7.46 22.55
N SER A 242 -1.80 -7.45 21.82
CA SER A 242 -1.84 -7.94 20.43
C SER A 242 -0.99 -7.10 19.47
N ILE A 243 -1.11 -5.77 19.53
CA ILE A 243 -0.35 -4.85 18.64
C ILE A 243 1.15 -4.87 18.97
N PHE A 244 1.51 -4.74 20.25
CA PHE A 244 2.91 -4.77 20.68
C PHE A 244 3.50 -6.17 20.59
N GLY A 245 2.70 -7.20 20.80
CA GLY A 245 3.11 -8.59 20.70
C GLY A 245 3.60 -8.91 19.30
N LEU A 246 2.89 -8.46 18.26
CA LEU A 246 3.36 -8.56 16.89
C LEU A 246 4.69 -7.85 16.70
N ILE A 247 4.79 -6.57 17.07
CA ILE A 247 6.00 -5.75 16.89
C ILE A 247 7.20 -6.39 17.62
N LEU A 248 6.98 -6.94 18.81
CA LEU A 248 8.01 -7.65 19.57
C LEU A 248 8.41 -8.97 18.90
N GLY A 249 7.44 -9.72 18.37
CA GLY A 249 7.68 -10.96 17.64
C GLY A 249 8.52 -10.74 16.38
N ASP A 250 8.13 -9.76 15.57
CA ASP A 250 8.87 -9.26 14.40
C ASP A 250 10.31 -8.91 14.79
N ALA A 251 10.50 -7.95 15.70
CA ALA A 251 11.83 -7.49 16.10
C ALA A 251 12.72 -8.62 16.69
N LEU A 252 12.11 -9.62 17.34
CA LEU A 252 12.83 -10.78 17.88
C LEU A 252 13.28 -11.74 16.77
N GLY A 253 12.42 -11.99 15.78
CA GLY A 253 12.68 -12.91 14.67
C GLY A 253 13.57 -12.31 13.58
N ALA A 254 13.54 -11.00 13.37
CA ALA A 254 14.27 -10.32 12.28
C ALA A 254 15.79 -10.50 12.36
N HIS A 255 16.33 -10.66 13.58
CA HIS A 255 17.75 -10.91 13.80
C HIS A 255 18.24 -12.22 13.15
N VAL A 256 17.38 -13.23 13.07
CA VAL A 256 17.74 -14.57 12.59
C VAL A 256 16.96 -15.00 11.35
N GLU A 257 16.27 -14.07 10.70
CA GLU A 257 15.55 -14.32 9.47
C GLU A 257 16.48 -14.94 8.41
N PHE A 258 15.99 -15.98 7.73
CA PHE A 258 16.71 -16.81 6.76
C PHE A 258 17.87 -17.65 7.30
N ARG A 259 18.09 -17.71 8.62
CA ARG A 259 19.05 -18.65 9.19
C ARG A 259 18.49 -20.07 9.17
N PRO A 260 19.29 -21.08 8.80
CA PRO A 260 18.83 -22.46 8.81
C PRO A 260 18.54 -22.93 10.24
N HIS A 261 17.58 -23.85 10.41
CA HIS A 261 17.23 -24.40 11.73
C HIS A 261 18.46 -24.92 12.51
N SER A 262 19.43 -25.55 11.84
CA SER A 262 20.67 -26.01 12.48
C SER A 262 21.50 -24.89 13.11
N TYR A 263 21.43 -23.67 12.57
CA TYR A 263 22.08 -22.50 13.15
C TYR A 263 21.42 -22.10 14.47
N LEU A 264 20.08 -22.14 14.54
CA LEU A 264 19.30 -21.78 15.72
C LEU A 264 19.43 -22.82 16.83
N VAL A 265 19.56 -24.11 16.49
CA VAL A 265 19.89 -25.15 17.48
C VAL A 265 21.24 -24.86 18.15
N ALA A 266 22.23 -24.40 17.38
CA ALA A 266 23.55 -24.06 17.91
C ALA A 266 23.62 -22.67 18.58
N ASN A 267 22.78 -21.72 18.14
CA ASN A 267 22.78 -20.32 18.56
C ASN A 267 21.34 -19.86 18.85
N PRO A 268 20.70 -20.39 19.92
CA PRO A 268 19.30 -20.09 20.19
C PRO A 268 19.11 -18.61 20.52
N VAL A 269 18.03 -18.03 19.99
CA VAL A 269 17.58 -16.69 20.36
C VAL A 269 17.02 -16.75 21.77
N THR A 270 17.49 -15.87 22.65
CA THR A 270 17.10 -15.80 24.08
C THR A 270 16.56 -14.43 24.50
N ASP A 271 16.88 -13.38 23.74
CA ASP A 271 16.44 -12.00 23.95
C ASP A 271 16.51 -11.22 22.62
N LEU A 272 15.92 -10.01 22.61
CA LEU A 272 16.01 -9.06 21.50
C LEU A 272 17.48 -8.72 21.18
N GLN A 273 17.82 -8.80 19.90
CA GLN A 273 19.15 -8.52 19.37
C GLN A 273 19.05 -7.66 18.12
N GLY A 274 20.09 -6.87 17.83
CA GLY A 274 20.25 -6.16 16.56
C GLY A 274 21.09 -6.99 15.59
N GLY A 275 21.25 -6.54 14.35
CA GLY A 275 21.99 -7.20 13.29
C GLY A 275 21.06 -7.96 12.36
N GLY A 276 21.36 -9.24 12.12
CA GLY A 276 20.61 -10.07 11.18
C GLY A 276 20.82 -9.70 9.72
N THR A 277 19.96 -10.21 8.85
CA THR A 277 20.04 -10.04 7.39
C THR A 277 20.04 -8.57 6.97
N TRP A 278 19.31 -7.73 7.72
CA TRP A 278 19.10 -6.32 7.39
C TRP A 278 19.96 -5.35 8.22
N GLY A 279 20.80 -5.84 9.14
CA GLY A 279 21.67 -5.00 9.96
C GLY A 279 20.90 -4.05 10.90
N LEU A 280 19.77 -4.51 11.46
CA LEU A 280 18.86 -3.71 12.25
C LEU A 280 19.43 -3.31 13.62
N GLU A 281 18.96 -2.22 14.20
CA GLU A 281 19.24 -1.92 15.61
C GLU A 281 18.45 -2.85 16.54
N LYS A 282 18.91 -3.01 17.79
CA LYS A 282 18.19 -3.84 18.78
C LYS A 282 16.77 -3.30 18.99
N GLY A 283 15.77 -4.13 18.72
CA GLY A 283 14.34 -3.78 18.89
C GLY A 283 13.71 -3.07 17.69
N GLN A 284 14.45 -2.87 16.60
CA GLN A 284 13.89 -2.43 15.34
C GLN A 284 13.15 -3.59 14.65
N PHE A 285 11.98 -3.28 14.09
CA PHE A 285 11.07 -4.23 13.44
C PHE A 285 11.08 -4.03 11.91
N THR A 286 10.52 -4.98 11.17
CA THR A 286 10.54 -5.06 9.69
C THR A 286 9.21 -4.58 9.08
N ASP A 287 8.78 -5.19 7.98
CA ASP A 287 7.53 -4.87 7.34
C ASP A 287 6.30 -5.32 8.13
N ASP A 288 6.35 -6.42 8.88
CA ASP A 288 5.24 -6.89 9.71
C ASP A 288 4.76 -5.79 10.66
N GLY A 289 5.69 -5.25 11.46
CA GLY A 289 5.47 -4.14 12.37
C GLY A 289 5.11 -2.83 11.66
N SER A 290 5.60 -2.62 10.44
CA SER A 290 5.20 -1.44 9.65
C SER A 290 3.77 -1.54 9.12
N MET A 291 3.36 -2.74 8.68
CA MET A 291 2.06 -3.00 8.07
C MET A 291 0.94 -3.04 9.11
N ILE A 292 1.18 -3.59 10.30
CA ILE A 292 0.19 -3.54 11.38
C ILE A 292 -0.15 -2.09 11.76
N LEU A 293 0.86 -1.21 11.83
CA LEU A 293 0.68 0.21 12.14
C LEU A 293 -0.09 0.93 11.03
N CYS A 294 0.16 0.57 9.77
CA CYS A 294 -0.61 1.10 8.63
C CYS A 294 -2.09 0.72 8.71
N LEU A 295 -2.40 -0.55 9.01
CA LEU A 295 -3.76 -1.04 9.12
C LEU A 295 -4.50 -0.42 10.31
N ALA A 296 -3.86 -0.38 11.49
CA ALA A 296 -4.42 0.26 12.68
C ALA A 296 -4.71 1.75 12.42
N ASN A 297 -3.78 2.47 11.79
CA ASN A 297 -3.95 3.88 11.45
C ASN A 297 -5.06 4.09 10.41
N SER A 298 -5.27 3.16 9.47
CA SER A 298 -6.43 3.17 8.56
C SER A 298 -7.74 3.12 9.33
N LEU A 299 -7.88 2.10 10.18
CA LEU A 299 -9.09 1.87 10.96
C LEU A 299 -9.45 3.06 11.86
N VAL A 300 -8.45 3.61 12.55
CA VAL A 300 -8.64 4.77 13.43
C VAL A 300 -8.99 6.02 12.64
N ALA A 301 -8.27 6.33 11.56
CA ALA A 301 -8.48 7.56 10.80
C ALA A 301 -9.78 7.55 9.97
N ARG A 302 -10.23 6.36 9.56
CA ARG A 302 -11.49 6.18 8.83
C ARG A 302 -12.66 5.89 9.75
N HIS A 303 -12.40 5.72 11.05
CA HIS A 303 -13.37 5.22 12.00
C HIS A 303 -14.05 3.95 11.48
N GLY A 304 -13.32 3.03 10.85
CA GLY A 304 -13.94 1.89 10.17
C GLY A 304 -13.01 1.27 9.13
N PHE A 305 -13.52 0.25 8.42
CA PHE A 305 -12.73 -0.48 7.46
C PHE A 305 -12.92 0.06 6.05
N GLU A 306 -11.88 0.73 5.54
CA GLU A 306 -11.84 1.25 4.17
C GLU A 306 -10.68 0.57 3.41
N PRO A 307 -10.97 -0.42 2.55
CA PRO A 307 -9.97 -1.18 1.80
C PRO A 307 -8.98 -0.30 1.02
N TYR A 308 -9.46 0.81 0.47
CA TYR A 308 -8.61 1.71 -0.30
C TYR A 308 -7.62 2.47 0.57
N ASP A 309 -8.04 2.94 1.75
CA ASP A 309 -7.19 3.66 2.68
C ASP A 309 -6.11 2.73 3.27
N GLN A 310 -6.48 1.47 3.56
CA GLN A 310 -5.53 0.42 3.91
C GLN A 310 -4.45 0.25 2.83
N LEU A 311 -4.85 0.06 1.56
CA LEU A 311 -3.92 -0.11 0.45
C LEU A 311 -3.02 1.12 0.24
N VAL A 312 -3.58 2.32 0.38
CA VAL A 312 -2.82 3.57 0.26
C VAL A 312 -1.76 3.68 1.35
N ARG A 313 -2.06 3.28 2.59
CA ARG A 313 -1.09 3.33 3.68
C ARG A 313 0.04 2.33 3.50
N TYR A 314 -0.24 1.11 3.03
CA TYR A 314 0.81 0.16 2.66
C TYR A 314 1.75 0.70 1.58
N LYS A 315 1.21 1.43 0.59
CA LYS A 315 2.03 2.08 -0.43
C LYS A 315 2.96 3.18 0.14
N CYS A 316 2.54 3.85 1.21
CA CYS A 316 3.29 4.93 1.82
C CYS A 316 4.33 4.45 2.86
N ALA A 317 4.23 3.20 3.33
CA ALA A 317 5.24 2.56 4.15
C ALA A 317 6.42 2.12 3.27
N HIS A 318 7.62 2.61 3.57
CA HIS A 318 8.84 2.15 2.90
C HIS A 318 9.19 0.76 3.44
N GLY A 319 9.40 -0.23 2.56
CA GLY A 319 9.83 -1.59 2.93
C GLY A 319 8.72 -2.64 3.06
N ALA A 320 7.45 -2.31 2.86
CA ALA A 320 6.31 -3.17 3.26
C ALA A 320 5.84 -4.23 2.24
N ALA A 321 6.66 -5.22 1.89
CA ALA A 321 6.29 -6.25 0.91
C ALA A 321 6.76 -7.68 1.25
N GLY A 322 6.30 -8.23 2.37
CA GLY A 322 6.41 -9.65 2.72
C GLY A 322 5.11 -10.44 2.59
N ASN A 323 5.04 -11.56 3.32
CA ASN A 323 4.41 -12.80 2.88
C ASN A 323 2.91 -13.04 3.23
N GLY A 324 2.01 -12.13 3.58
CA GLY A 324 2.00 -10.71 3.96
C GLY A 324 0.70 -10.33 4.69
N VAL A 325 -0.21 -11.31 4.92
CA VAL A 325 -1.60 -11.07 5.33
C VAL A 325 -1.88 -11.37 6.79
N LEU A 326 -1.35 -12.47 7.32
CA LEU A 326 -1.56 -12.85 8.73
C LEU A 326 -0.73 -11.99 9.67
N MET A 327 0.44 -11.55 9.23
CA MET A 327 1.43 -10.81 10.02
C MET A 327 1.11 -9.32 10.22
N ARG A 328 -0.12 -8.95 9.93
CA ARG A 328 -0.62 -7.57 10.08
C ARG A 328 -2.11 -7.56 10.41
N LEU A 329 -2.69 -8.71 10.75
CA LEU A 329 -4.13 -8.91 10.69
C LEU A 329 -4.83 -8.25 11.87
N ALA A 330 -4.25 -8.39 13.07
CA ALA A 330 -4.81 -8.05 14.38
C ALA A 330 -5.65 -6.77 14.44
N PRO A 331 -5.29 -5.62 13.84
CA PRO A 331 -6.08 -4.42 13.94
C PRO A 331 -7.55 -4.60 13.53
N VAL A 332 -7.85 -5.43 12.53
CA VAL A 332 -9.24 -5.66 12.07
C VAL A 332 -10.08 -6.40 13.11
N PRO A 333 -9.72 -7.62 13.57
CA PRO A 333 -10.49 -8.31 14.59
C PRO A 333 -10.52 -7.56 15.93
N LEU A 334 -9.48 -6.80 16.28
CA LEU A 334 -9.48 -5.95 17.47
C LEU A 334 -10.47 -4.79 17.35
N PHE A 335 -10.55 -4.13 16.19
CA PHE A 335 -11.44 -2.99 15.99
C PHE A 335 -12.92 -3.40 15.98
N PHE A 336 -13.23 -4.56 15.38
CA PHE A 336 -14.59 -5.05 15.23
C PHE A 336 -14.98 -6.16 16.21
N TYR A 337 -14.23 -6.38 17.30
CA TYR A 337 -14.40 -7.53 18.20
C TYR A 337 -15.81 -7.69 18.78
N LYS A 338 -16.54 -6.57 18.98
CA LYS A 338 -17.94 -6.55 19.44
C LYS A 338 -18.92 -7.18 18.44
N ASN A 339 -18.52 -7.31 17.17
CA ASN A 339 -19.30 -7.92 16.10
C ASN A 339 -18.47 -9.05 15.43
N PRO A 340 -18.41 -10.26 16.03
CA PRO A 340 -17.52 -11.34 15.57
C PRO A 340 -17.68 -11.72 14.09
N GLU A 341 -18.91 -11.81 13.58
CA GLU A 341 -19.16 -12.08 12.15
C GLU A 341 -18.53 -11.03 11.23
N ILE A 342 -18.61 -9.76 11.61
CA ILE A 342 -18.03 -8.64 10.85
C ILE A 342 -16.52 -8.69 10.95
N ALA A 343 -15.97 -8.85 12.16
CA ALA A 343 -14.53 -8.99 12.38
C ALA A 343 -13.93 -10.12 11.52
N VAL A 344 -14.55 -11.29 11.50
CA VAL A 344 -14.12 -12.45 10.71
C VAL A 344 -14.21 -12.18 9.21
N THR A 345 -15.33 -11.62 8.75
CA THR A 345 -15.52 -11.28 7.33
C THR A 345 -14.47 -10.25 6.86
N LEU A 346 -14.30 -9.17 7.62
CA LEU A 346 -13.35 -8.11 7.30
C LEU A 346 -11.89 -8.58 7.41
N SER A 347 -11.59 -9.55 8.29
CA SER A 347 -10.27 -10.18 8.36
C SER A 347 -9.93 -10.86 7.02
N GLY A 348 -10.87 -11.60 6.45
CA GLY A 348 -10.72 -12.19 5.11
C GLY A 348 -10.51 -11.14 4.01
N ILE A 349 -11.35 -10.09 4.00
CA ILE A 349 -11.26 -9.00 2.99
C ILE A 349 -9.93 -8.25 3.10
N SER A 350 -9.46 -7.96 4.32
CA SER A 350 -8.18 -7.29 4.57
C SER A 350 -6.98 -8.06 3.96
N GLY A 351 -6.98 -9.39 4.09
CA GLY A 351 -6.00 -10.24 3.42
C GLY A 351 -6.12 -10.19 1.90
N GLN A 352 -7.36 -10.30 1.40
CA GLN A 352 -7.70 -10.37 -0.03
C GLN A 352 -7.20 -9.16 -0.83
N ILE A 353 -7.11 -7.97 -0.21
CA ILE A 353 -6.62 -6.72 -0.84
C ILE A 353 -5.25 -6.89 -1.49
N THR A 354 -4.40 -7.77 -0.95
CA THR A 354 -3.05 -8.03 -1.49
C THR A 354 -2.83 -9.47 -1.93
N HIS A 355 -3.58 -10.43 -1.38
CA HIS A 355 -3.42 -11.86 -1.63
C HIS A 355 -4.77 -12.49 -1.93
N GLY A 356 -5.07 -12.71 -3.22
CA GLY A 356 -6.37 -13.21 -3.68
C GLY A 356 -6.60 -14.72 -3.51
N ASP A 357 -5.62 -15.50 -3.03
CA ASP A 357 -5.79 -16.95 -2.85
C ASP A 357 -6.76 -17.24 -1.68
N LYS A 358 -7.72 -18.15 -1.90
CA LYS A 358 -8.72 -18.54 -0.90
C LYS A 358 -8.07 -19.03 0.40
N LYS A 359 -6.91 -19.69 0.35
CA LYS A 359 -6.17 -20.14 1.54
C LYS A 359 -5.72 -18.97 2.41
N ALA A 360 -5.25 -17.88 1.79
CA ALA A 360 -4.86 -16.67 2.50
C ALA A 360 -6.07 -15.97 3.15
N VAL A 361 -7.18 -15.92 2.42
CA VAL A 361 -8.45 -15.36 2.92
C VAL A 361 -8.99 -16.17 4.10
N ASP A 362 -9.08 -17.49 3.97
CA ASP A 362 -9.62 -18.38 5.00
C ASP A 362 -8.69 -18.47 6.22
N ALA A 363 -7.37 -18.42 6.02
CA ALA A 363 -6.42 -18.27 7.12
C ALA A 363 -6.69 -17.00 7.91
N CYS A 364 -6.91 -15.85 7.25
CA CYS A 364 -7.24 -14.60 7.93
C CYS A 364 -8.60 -14.67 8.63
N ARG A 365 -9.60 -15.29 8.02
CA ARG A 365 -10.93 -15.45 8.65
C ARG A 365 -10.84 -16.27 9.92
N TYR A 366 -10.19 -17.44 9.87
CA TYR A 366 -10.01 -18.30 11.04
C TYR A 366 -9.13 -17.64 12.10
N TYR A 367 -8.01 -17.04 11.71
CA TYR A 367 -7.12 -16.37 12.65
C TYR A 367 -7.76 -15.15 13.32
N GLY A 368 -8.52 -14.36 12.55
CA GLY A 368 -9.33 -13.27 13.08
C GLY A 368 -10.37 -13.74 14.09
N ALA A 369 -11.00 -14.90 13.87
CA ALA A 369 -11.92 -15.50 14.84
C ALA A 369 -11.23 -15.87 16.16
N LEU A 370 -10.00 -16.41 16.11
CA LEU A 370 -9.21 -16.71 17.30
C LEU A 370 -8.87 -15.44 18.08
N ILE A 371 -8.46 -14.36 17.42
CA ILE A 371 -8.19 -13.06 18.07
C ILE A 371 -9.46 -12.51 18.72
N VAL A 372 -10.61 -12.56 18.03
CA VAL A 372 -11.89 -12.14 18.62
C VAL A 372 -12.24 -12.98 19.85
N ALA A 373 -12.06 -14.31 19.80
CA ALA A 373 -12.32 -15.17 20.95
C ALA A 373 -11.38 -14.86 22.14
N ALA A 374 -10.11 -14.54 21.87
CA ALA A 374 -9.16 -14.09 22.90
C ALA A 374 -9.60 -12.75 23.53
N MET A 375 -10.18 -11.83 22.75
CA MET A 375 -10.78 -10.58 23.27
C MET A 375 -11.95 -10.83 24.22
N TYR A 376 -12.71 -11.91 24.02
CA TYR A 376 -13.77 -12.36 24.95
C TYR A 376 -13.23 -13.18 26.14
N GLY A 377 -11.91 -13.37 26.26
CA GLY A 377 -11.30 -14.10 27.37
C GLY A 377 -11.54 -15.61 27.33
N VAL A 378 -11.77 -16.19 26.16
CA VAL A 378 -11.86 -17.66 25.99
C VAL A 378 -10.52 -18.29 26.37
N ASP A 379 -10.55 -19.35 27.18
CA ASP A 379 -9.35 -20.04 27.64
C ASP A 379 -8.62 -20.75 26.49
N LYS A 380 -7.29 -20.89 26.59
CA LYS A 380 -6.45 -21.41 25.50
C LYS A 380 -6.89 -22.79 24.99
N ASN A 381 -7.25 -23.70 25.89
CA ASN A 381 -7.60 -25.08 25.50
C ASN A 381 -8.90 -25.11 24.71
N ARG A 382 -9.91 -24.33 25.14
CA ARG A 382 -11.14 -24.18 24.38
C ARG A 382 -10.95 -23.38 23.10
N LEU A 383 -10.15 -22.31 23.12
CA LEU A 383 -9.89 -21.47 21.95
C LEU A 383 -9.31 -22.28 20.79
N LEU A 384 -8.47 -23.27 21.09
CA LEU A 384 -7.81 -24.15 20.11
C LEU A 384 -8.57 -25.46 19.85
N SER A 385 -9.78 -25.66 20.39
CA SER A 385 -10.52 -26.91 20.21
C SER A 385 -11.41 -26.90 18.97
N GLU A 386 -11.52 -28.06 18.34
CA GLU A 386 -12.48 -28.28 17.24
C GLU A 386 -13.93 -28.04 17.68
N ASP A 387 -14.27 -28.39 18.93
CA ASP A 387 -15.60 -28.12 19.51
C ASP A 387 -15.95 -26.63 19.53
N PHE A 388 -15.00 -25.76 19.91
CA PHE A 388 -15.23 -24.32 19.88
C PHE A 388 -15.38 -23.79 18.46
N TYR A 389 -14.63 -24.35 17.50
CA TYR A 389 -14.82 -24.04 16.10
C TYR A 389 -16.24 -24.39 15.62
N LEU A 390 -16.67 -25.63 15.85
CA LEU A 390 -17.98 -26.12 15.42
C LEU A 390 -19.14 -25.40 16.10
N SER A 391 -19.02 -25.10 17.40
CA SER A 391 -20.10 -24.49 18.19
C SER A 391 -20.19 -22.96 18.08
N LYS A 392 -19.09 -22.26 17.76
CA LYS A 392 -19.04 -20.78 17.70
C LYS A 392 -18.47 -20.23 16.40
N ILE A 393 -17.21 -20.55 16.07
CA ILE A 393 -16.51 -19.90 14.94
C ILE A 393 -17.20 -20.18 13.60
N LYS A 394 -17.75 -21.39 13.41
CA LYS A 394 -18.49 -21.76 12.19
C LYS A 394 -19.69 -20.85 11.93
N ASN A 395 -20.35 -20.37 12.98
CA ASN A 395 -21.43 -19.38 12.86
C ASN A 395 -20.88 -18.00 12.50
N TRP A 396 -19.75 -17.59 13.07
CA TRP A 396 -19.08 -16.33 12.71
C TRP A 396 -18.59 -16.30 11.25
N LEU A 397 -18.26 -17.47 10.71
CA LEU A 397 -17.95 -17.68 9.30
C LEU A 397 -19.20 -17.70 8.40
N LYS A 398 -20.41 -17.53 8.96
CA LYS A 398 -21.71 -17.64 8.27
C LYS A 398 -21.90 -18.98 7.56
N HIS A 399 -21.33 -20.05 8.11
CA HIS A 399 -21.28 -21.39 7.51
C HIS A 399 -20.60 -21.47 6.14
N ASP A 400 -19.89 -20.43 5.68
CA ASP A 400 -19.05 -20.50 4.48
C ASP A 400 -17.78 -21.31 4.82
N PRO A 401 -17.58 -22.49 4.19
CA PRO A 401 -16.55 -23.44 4.58
C PRO A 401 -15.13 -22.90 4.37
N LEU A 402 -14.23 -23.34 5.24
CA LEU A 402 -12.80 -23.12 5.09
C LEU A 402 -12.24 -24.12 4.08
N VAL A 403 -11.18 -23.74 3.37
CA VAL A 403 -10.44 -24.68 2.53
C VAL A 403 -9.81 -25.82 3.37
N PRO A 404 -9.64 -27.02 2.79
CA PRO A 404 -9.20 -28.22 3.53
C PRO A 404 -7.88 -28.05 4.29
N GLU A 405 -6.96 -27.22 3.77
CA GLU A 405 -5.69 -26.95 4.44
C GLU A 405 -5.85 -26.19 5.76
N ILE A 406 -6.84 -25.30 5.86
CA ILE A 406 -7.15 -24.59 7.11
C ILE A 406 -8.02 -25.46 8.02
N GLU A 407 -8.90 -26.31 7.47
CA GLU A 407 -9.65 -27.30 8.26
C GLU A 407 -8.71 -28.25 9.02
N LYS A 408 -7.61 -28.70 8.39
CA LYS A 408 -6.57 -29.49 9.09
C LYS A 408 -5.95 -28.76 10.28
N ILE A 409 -5.79 -27.44 10.19
CA ILE A 409 -5.30 -26.63 11.30
C ILE A 409 -6.35 -26.60 12.42
N VAL A 410 -7.63 -26.43 12.08
CA VAL A 410 -8.75 -26.51 13.03
C VAL A 410 -8.80 -27.86 13.75
N GLU A 411 -8.54 -28.95 13.02
CA GLU A 411 -8.44 -30.32 13.55
C GLU A 411 -7.19 -30.56 14.42
N GLY A 412 -6.30 -29.56 14.56
CA GLY A 412 -5.16 -29.60 15.47
C GLY A 412 -3.86 -30.08 14.82
N SER A 413 -3.64 -29.88 13.52
CA SER A 413 -2.39 -30.27 12.84
C SER A 413 -1.12 -29.65 13.47
N PHE A 414 -1.26 -28.53 14.19
CA PHE A 414 -0.20 -27.85 14.94
C PHE A 414 0.15 -28.53 16.28
N MET A 415 -0.66 -29.46 16.81
CA MET A 415 -0.44 -30.08 18.13
C MET A 415 0.63 -31.18 18.07
N LYS A 416 1.89 -30.77 17.92
CA LYS A 416 3.04 -31.67 17.76
C LYS A 416 4.16 -31.34 18.76
N ASP A 417 4.47 -32.27 19.67
CA ASP A 417 5.43 -32.06 20.76
C ASP A 417 6.86 -31.70 20.32
N LYS A 418 7.27 -32.11 19.11
CA LYS A 418 8.65 -31.90 18.62
C LYS A 418 8.79 -30.79 17.57
N GLY A 419 7.78 -29.94 17.39
CA GLY A 419 7.84 -28.77 16.50
C GLY A 419 8.49 -29.07 15.15
N TYR A 420 9.68 -28.50 14.92
CA TYR A 420 10.44 -28.68 13.68
C TYR A 420 10.71 -30.16 13.34
N ASP A 421 11.08 -31.01 14.30
CA ASP A 421 11.34 -32.43 14.04
C ASP A 421 10.06 -33.23 13.73
N ALA A 422 8.90 -32.74 14.17
CA ALA A 422 7.59 -33.30 13.84
C ALA A 422 6.98 -32.71 12.54
N GLY A 423 7.75 -31.90 11.81
CA GLY A 423 7.36 -31.36 10.50
C GLY A 423 6.68 -29.99 10.55
N ILE A 424 6.61 -29.30 11.70
CA ILE A 424 6.13 -27.91 11.75
C ILE A 424 7.16 -27.01 11.04
N ARG A 425 6.71 -26.17 10.10
CA ARG A 425 7.57 -25.29 9.30
C ARG A 425 6.94 -23.92 9.20
N GLY A 426 7.59 -22.90 9.74
CA GLY A 426 7.15 -21.50 9.60
C GLY A 426 7.73 -20.88 8.35
N LYS A 427 7.31 -21.33 7.15
CA LYS A 427 7.79 -20.77 5.87
C LYS A 427 6.85 -19.65 5.39
N GLY A 428 7.25 -18.89 4.36
CA GLY A 428 6.40 -17.87 3.72
C GLY A 428 5.12 -18.36 3.02
N TYR A 429 4.70 -19.61 3.25
CA TYR A 429 3.39 -20.12 2.83
C TYR A 429 2.40 -19.98 3.98
N VAL A 430 1.30 -19.26 3.75
CA VAL A 430 0.36 -18.83 4.81
C VAL A 430 -0.16 -19.93 5.73
N VAL A 431 -0.43 -21.14 5.20
CA VAL A 431 -0.90 -22.28 6.00
C VAL A 431 0.18 -22.74 6.97
N ASN A 432 1.42 -22.79 6.50
CA ASN A 432 2.60 -23.17 7.27
C ASN A 432 2.92 -22.16 8.37
N SER A 433 2.87 -20.86 8.07
CA SER A 433 3.08 -19.80 9.06
C SER A 433 2.01 -19.83 10.16
N LEU A 434 0.74 -20.03 9.78
CA LEU A 434 -0.36 -20.16 10.74
C LEU A 434 -0.21 -21.39 11.64
N GLU A 435 0.09 -22.55 11.04
CA GLU A 435 0.32 -23.80 11.78
C GLU A 435 1.49 -23.64 12.78
N ALA A 436 2.58 -23.00 12.36
CA ALA A 436 3.75 -22.75 13.20
C ALA A 436 3.46 -21.78 14.36
N ALA A 437 2.74 -20.68 14.11
CA ALA A 437 2.36 -19.74 15.15
C ALA A 437 1.42 -20.37 16.19
N LEU A 438 0.45 -21.19 15.74
CA LEU A 438 -0.46 -21.92 16.63
C LEU A 438 0.26 -23.03 17.40
N TRP A 439 1.25 -23.69 16.81
CA TRP A 439 2.11 -24.63 17.54
C TRP A 439 2.84 -23.94 18.70
N ALA A 440 3.44 -22.78 18.45
CA ALA A 440 4.14 -22.02 19.49
C ALA A 440 3.18 -21.57 20.61
N PHE A 441 1.97 -21.15 20.25
CA PHE A 441 0.93 -20.76 21.21
C PHE A 441 0.38 -21.95 22.02
N TRP A 442 0.14 -23.08 21.37
CA TRP A 442 -0.33 -24.30 22.01
C TRP A 442 0.69 -24.85 23.01
N SER A 443 1.95 -24.99 22.59
CA SER A 443 3.03 -25.66 23.33
C SER A 443 3.64 -24.88 24.50
N THR A 444 3.27 -23.61 24.70
CA THR A 444 3.89 -22.73 25.71
C THR A 444 2.88 -22.07 26.64
N HIS A 445 3.31 -21.56 27.80
CA HIS A 445 2.41 -21.06 28.85
C HIS A 445 2.53 -19.56 29.14
N SER A 446 3.46 -18.88 28.47
CA SER A 446 3.62 -17.43 28.56
C SER A 446 3.94 -16.81 27.19
N PHE A 447 3.72 -15.51 27.08
CA PHE A 447 4.07 -14.75 25.87
C PHE A 447 5.55 -14.93 25.49
N LYS A 448 6.44 -14.82 26.48
CA LYS A 448 7.90 -14.91 26.25
C LYS A 448 8.31 -16.29 25.76
N GLU A 449 7.80 -17.35 26.41
CA GLU A 449 8.13 -18.72 26.01
C GLU A 449 7.69 -19.01 24.58
N GLY A 450 6.47 -18.63 24.20
CA GLY A 450 5.98 -18.90 22.86
C GLY A 450 6.63 -18.01 21.79
N ALA A 451 6.97 -16.76 22.10
CA ALA A 451 7.72 -15.91 21.17
C ALA A 451 9.11 -16.51 20.87
N LEU A 452 9.80 -16.99 21.91
CA LEU A 452 11.08 -17.68 21.75
C LEU A 452 10.92 -19.02 21.03
N ALA A 453 9.84 -19.77 21.27
CA ALA A 453 9.56 -21.02 20.56
C ALA A 453 9.30 -20.77 19.06
N ALA A 454 8.51 -19.74 18.72
CA ALA A 454 8.22 -19.35 17.35
C ALA A 454 9.48 -18.95 16.58
N VAL A 455 10.35 -18.11 17.17
CA VAL A 455 11.61 -17.68 16.54
C VAL A 455 12.60 -18.84 16.39
N ASN A 456 12.78 -19.65 17.44
CA ASN A 456 13.74 -20.76 17.40
C ASN A 456 13.25 -21.96 16.57
N LEU A 457 12.00 -21.96 16.11
CA LEU A 457 11.53 -22.90 15.11
C LEU A 457 12.33 -22.77 13.80
N GLY A 458 12.74 -21.56 13.44
CA GLY A 458 13.48 -21.26 12.21
C GLY A 458 12.58 -20.97 11.01
N ASP A 459 13.17 -21.03 9.80
CA ASP A 459 12.56 -20.63 8.53
C ASP A 459 12.30 -19.10 8.45
N ASP A 460 11.04 -18.68 8.38
CA ASP A 460 10.54 -17.30 8.30
C ASP A 460 10.21 -16.81 9.72
N THR A 461 11.27 -16.46 10.45
CA THR A 461 11.27 -16.36 11.92
C THR A 461 10.59 -15.11 12.45
N ASP A 462 10.76 -13.97 11.79
CA ASP A 462 10.05 -12.73 12.08
C ASP A 462 8.55 -12.88 11.83
N THR A 463 8.15 -13.34 10.65
CA THR A 463 6.74 -13.52 10.30
C THR A 463 6.03 -14.48 11.27
N THR A 464 6.65 -15.63 11.55
CA THR A 464 6.04 -16.64 12.45
C THR A 464 5.87 -16.09 13.88
N ALA A 465 6.86 -15.36 14.38
CA ALA A 465 6.82 -14.75 15.70
C ALA A 465 5.87 -13.55 15.77
N ALA A 466 5.78 -12.76 14.69
CA ALA A 466 4.83 -11.67 14.53
C ALA A 466 3.38 -12.19 14.58
N ILE A 467 3.07 -13.22 13.79
CA ILE A 467 1.75 -13.88 13.82
C ILE A 467 1.49 -14.38 15.23
N TYR A 468 2.37 -15.20 15.84
CA TYR A 468 2.21 -15.65 17.23
C TYR A 468 1.90 -14.48 18.19
N GLY A 469 2.64 -13.37 18.05
CA GLY A 469 2.54 -12.19 18.89
C GLY A 469 1.15 -11.56 18.88
N GLU A 470 0.46 -11.55 17.74
CA GLU A 470 -0.91 -11.04 17.62
C GLU A 470 -1.89 -11.76 18.55
N LEU A 471 -1.96 -13.10 18.47
CA LEU A 471 -2.90 -13.91 19.24
C LEU A 471 -2.47 -14.04 20.70
N ALA A 472 -1.18 -14.33 20.94
CA ALA A 472 -0.65 -14.48 22.28
C ALA A 472 -0.78 -13.17 23.06
N GLY A 473 -0.51 -12.04 22.42
CA GLY A 473 -0.71 -10.72 23.00
C GLY A 473 -2.19 -10.43 23.34
N ALA A 474 -3.11 -10.77 22.45
CA ALA A 474 -4.56 -10.65 22.73
C ALA A 474 -5.01 -11.56 23.89
N TYR A 475 -4.36 -12.71 24.06
CA TYR A 475 -4.69 -13.70 25.09
C TYR A 475 -4.11 -13.35 26.46
N TYR A 476 -2.81 -13.06 26.53
CA TYR A 476 -2.09 -12.81 27.79
C TYR A 476 -2.24 -11.38 28.31
N GLY A 477 -2.46 -10.40 27.43
CA GLY A 477 -2.58 -8.97 27.78
C GLY A 477 -1.25 -8.23 27.75
#